data_AF-A0A2G6IW79-F1
#
_entry.id   AF-A0A2G6IW79-F1
#
_cell.length_a   1.000
_cell.length_b   1.000
_cell.length_c   1.000
_cell.angle_alpha   90.00
_cell.angle_beta   90.00
_cell.angle_gamma   90.00
#
_symmetry.space_group_name_H-M   'P 1'
#
loop_
_entity.id
_entity.type
_entity.pdbx_description
1 polymer ?
#
loop_
_entity_poly.entity_id
_entity_poly.type
_entity_poly.pdbx_seq_one_letter_code
_entity_poly.pdbx_strand_id
1 'polypeptide(L)'
;MFIRTLGLRALLAALIAASASKGYAMSTHVKPSAAPDTAQTIPAESAQILLSCTEALDNADALCESLKKALEHHAPGRSILISNRNPTGPQLAIRLHVSKASPHAVTGRLQWHTETSAVQQGPDATLNVMDSTLKPRMFDQLTRALVTTSPLPIP
;
A
#
# COMPACT_ATOMS: atom_id res chain seq x y z
N MET A 1 -4.02 -1.51 -63.68
CA MET A 1 -3.88 -0.55 -62.57
C MET A 1 -4.31 -1.30 -61.31
N PHE A 2 -3.48 -1.78 -60.37
CA PHE A 2 -2.06 -1.61 -60.03
C PHE A 2 -1.35 -2.98 -59.95
N ILE A 3 -0.03 -2.94 -60.14
CA ILE A 3 0.89 -4.06 -60.35
C ILE A 3 1.52 -4.50 -59.02
N ARG A 4 1.77 -5.82 -58.93
CA ARG A 4 2.55 -6.57 -57.93
C ARG A 4 3.85 -5.90 -57.49
N THR A 5 4.23 -6.06 -56.22
CA THR A 5 5.64 -6.34 -55.85
C THR A 5 5.75 -7.01 -54.48
N LEU A 6 6.08 -8.31 -54.51
CA LEU A 6 6.80 -9.00 -53.45
C LEU A 6 8.17 -8.33 -53.25
N GLY A 7 8.60 -8.19 -51.99
CA GLY A 7 9.92 -7.68 -51.61
C GLY A 7 10.57 -8.56 -50.56
N LEU A 8 10.95 -9.78 -50.97
CA LEU A 8 11.80 -10.71 -50.25
C LEU A 8 13.26 -10.23 -50.30
N ARG A 9 13.88 -9.87 -49.17
CA ARG A 9 15.34 -9.78 -49.00
C ARG A 9 15.69 -10.27 -47.59
N ALA A 10 16.05 -11.54 -47.45
CA ALA A 10 17.40 -12.08 -47.61
C ALA A 10 18.33 -11.72 -46.44
N LEU A 11 18.43 -12.69 -45.52
CA LEU A 11 19.60 -13.12 -44.75
C LEU A 11 20.92 -12.36 -45.02
N LEU A 12 21.58 -11.92 -43.94
CA LEU A 12 23.01 -12.18 -43.81
C LEU A 12 23.39 -12.38 -42.34
N ALA A 13 23.98 -13.55 -42.09
CA ALA A 13 24.60 -13.94 -40.85
C ALA A 13 25.91 -13.15 -40.61
N ALA A 14 26.22 -12.85 -39.35
CA ALA A 14 27.58 -12.56 -38.93
C ALA A 14 27.89 -13.36 -37.66
N LEU A 15 28.85 -14.26 -37.81
CA LEU A 15 29.42 -15.17 -36.82
C LEU A 15 30.20 -14.43 -35.72
N ILE A 16 30.01 -14.93 -34.49
CA ILE A 16 31.03 -15.36 -33.52
C ILE A 16 32.25 -14.44 -33.28
N ALA A 17 32.28 -13.84 -32.10
CA ALA A 17 33.52 -13.67 -31.34
C ALA A 17 33.30 -14.16 -29.91
N ALA A 18 33.73 -15.39 -29.64
CA ALA A 18 33.86 -15.93 -28.30
C ALA A 18 35.02 -15.22 -27.59
N SER A 19 34.71 -14.42 -26.57
CA SER A 19 35.71 -13.94 -25.61
C SER A 19 35.42 -14.59 -24.25
N ALA A 20 36.15 -15.66 -23.99
CA ALA A 20 36.23 -16.28 -22.67
C ALA A 20 36.97 -15.32 -21.73
N SER A 21 36.23 -14.61 -20.89
CA SER A 21 36.78 -13.91 -19.72
C SER A 21 36.58 -14.80 -18.49
N LYS A 22 37.63 -15.53 -18.14
CA LYS A 22 37.76 -16.21 -16.86
C LYS A 22 38.10 -15.13 -15.83
N GLY A 23 37.08 -14.61 -15.17
CA GLY A 23 37.21 -13.59 -14.13
C GLY A 23 36.20 -13.87 -13.03
N TYR A 24 36.57 -14.73 -12.08
CA TYR A 24 35.85 -14.83 -10.81
C TYR A 24 36.15 -13.56 -10.01
N ALA A 25 35.27 -12.57 -10.16
CA ALA A 25 35.12 -11.47 -9.22
C ALA A 25 33.61 -11.24 -9.07
N MET A 26 33.01 -11.87 -8.05
CA MET A 26 31.69 -11.46 -7.57
C MET A 26 31.83 -10.05 -6.99
N SER A 27 31.62 -9.05 -7.85
CA SER A 27 31.36 -7.68 -7.43
C SER A 27 29.96 -7.37 -7.90
N THR A 28 28.99 -7.48 -7.00
CA THR A 28 27.61 -7.07 -7.22
C THR A 28 27.61 -5.55 -7.34
N HIS A 29 27.86 -5.05 -8.55
CA HIS A 29 27.65 -3.65 -8.88
C HIS A 29 26.15 -3.40 -8.97
N VAL A 30 25.53 -3.23 -7.79
CA VAL A 30 24.19 -2.66 -7.69
C VAL A 30 24.31 -1.24 -8.23
N LYS A 31 23.78 -1.00 -9.43
CA LYS A 31 23.50 0.34 -9.93
C LYS A 31 22.58 1.00 -8.88
N PRO A 32 22.97 2.11 -8.23
CA PRO A 32 22.04 2.87 -7.42
C PRO A 32 21.01 3.44 -8.40
N SER A 33 19.89 2.74 -8.56
CA SER A 33 18.72 3.32 -9.16
C SER A 33 18.19 4.28 -8.11
N ALA A 34 18.65 5.53 -8.21
CA ALA A 34 18.06 6.67 -7.53
C ALA A 34 16.64 6.84 -8.07
N ALA A 35 15.71 6.02 -7.56
CA ALA A 35 14.34 6.45 -7.42
C ALA A 35 14.36 7.52 -6.31
N PRO A 36 13.80 8.71 -6.54
CA PRO A 36 13.52 9.60 -5.43
C PRO A 36 12.43 8.91 -4.61
N ASP A 37 12.83 8.23 -3.53
CA ASP A 37 11.98 8.01 -2.38
C ASP A 37 11.71 9.39 -1.76
N THR A 38 10.85 10.16 -2.41
CA THR A 38 10.01 11.13 -1.73
C THR A 38 8.98 10.35 -0.94
N ALA A 39 9.44 9.60 0.08
CA ALA A 39 8.69 9.51 1.31
C ALA A 39 8.62 10.96 1.81
N GLN A 40 7.57 11.66 1.40
CA GLN A 40 7.28 12.98 1.93
C GLN A 40 7.01 12.77 3.40
N THR A 41 8.04 12.95 4.22
CA THR A 41 7.93 13.08 5.66
C THR A 41 7.00 14.25 5.88
N ILE A 42 5.75 13.93 6.18
CA ILE A 42 4.78 14.93 6.56
C ILE A 42 5.35 15.67 7.78
N PRO A 43 5.40 17.02 7.74
CA PRO A 43 5.86 17.80 8.88
C PRO A 43 5.17 17.33 10.17
N ALA A 44 5.90 17.35 11.29
CA ALA A 44 5.34 17.00 12.61
C ALA A 44 4.08 17.80 12.99
N GLU A 45 3.77 18.85 12.22
CA GLU A 45 2.62 19.74 12.33
C GLU A 45 1.26 19.09 12.00
N SER A 46 1.24 17.92 11.35
CA SER A 46 0.01 17.12 11.12
C SER A 46 -0.47 16.41 12.38
N ALA A 47 -0.62 17.13 13.49
CA ALA A 47 -0.94 16.57 14.79
C ALA A 47 -2.29 15.81 14.83
N GLN A 48 -3.08 15.88 13.76
CA GLN A 48 -4.39 15.23 13.66
C GLN A 48 -4.51 14.30 12.46
N ILE A 49 -5.01 13.10 12.74
CA ILE A 49 -5.39 12.06 11.78
C ILE A 49 -6.92 12.01 11.73
N LEU A 50 -7.49 12.12 10.53
CA LEU A 50 -8.91 11.87 10.28
C LEU A 50 -9.09 10.42 9.85
N LEU A 51 -9.76 9.61 10.67
CA LEU A 51 -10.05 8.21 10.36
C LEU A 51 -11.47 8.08 9.79
N SER A 52 -11.58 7.58 8.57
CA SER A 52 -12.86 7.27 7.92
C SER A 52 -13.08 5.76 7.84
N CYS A 53 -14.20 5.32 8.42
CA CYS A 53 -14.68 3.94 8.41
C CYS A 53 -16.12 3.94 7.88
N THR A 54 -16.31 3.93 6.57
CA THR A 54 -17.65 3.96 5.94
C THR A 54 -18.15 2.58 5.52
N GLU A 55 -17.51 1.51 6.01
CA GLU A 55 -17.71 0.16 5.51
C GLU A 55 -18.98 -0.46 6.10
N ALA A 56 -19.85 -0.97 5.23
CA ALA A 56 -21.09 -1.65 5.62
C ALA A 56 -20.78 -3.10 6.01
N LEU A 57 -20.24 -3.28 7.22
CA LEU A 57 -19.93 -4.59 7.79
C LEU A 57 -20.69 -4.83 9.09
N ASP A 58 -20.99 -6.10 9.35
CA ASP A 58 -21.36 -6.54 10.69
C ASP A 58 -20.20 -6.21 11.64
N ASN A 59 -20.48 -5.43 12.69
CA ASN A 59 -19.50 -4.91 13.64
C ASN A 59 -18.49 -3.90 13.05
N ALA A 60 -18.89 -3.10 12.05
CA ALA A 60 -18.07 -2.01 11.51
C ALA A 60 -17.48 -1.09 12.60
N ASP A 61 -18.26 -0.78 13.63
CA ASP A 61 -17.81 0.03 14.77
C ASP A 61 -16.62 -0.60 15.51
N ALA A 62 -16.68 -1.92 15.75
CA ALA A 62 -15.60 -2.62 16.43
C ALA A 62 -14.32 -2.66 15.59
N LEU A 63 -14.44 -2.83 14.27
CA LEU A 63 -13.31 -2.77 13.35
C LEU A 63 -12.71 -1.36 13.32
N CYS A 64 -13.54 -0.32 13.29
CA CYS A 64 -13.10 1.06 13.30
C CYS A 64 -12.39 1.44 14.61
N GLU A 65 -12.96 1.06 15.76
CA GLU A 65 -12.33 1.28 17.07
C GLU A 65 -11.00 0.53 17.22
N SER A 66 -10.93 -0.71 16.69
CA SER A 66 -9.67 -1.47 16.67
C SER A 66 -8.61 -0.81 15.78
N LEU A 67 -9.03 -0.12 14.70
CA LEU A 67 -8.13 0.62 13.83
C LEU A 67 -7.67 1.93 14.47
N LYS A 68 -8.57 2.65 15.12
CA LYS A 68 -8.23 3.84 15.93
C LYS A 68 -7.17 3.49 16.97
N LYS A 69 -7.36 2.41 17.74
CA LYS A 69 -6.38 1.94 18.73
C LYS A 69 -5.03 1.57 18.11
N ALA A 70 -5.04 0.89 16.96
CA ALA A 70 -3.80 0.54 16.26
C ALA A 70 -3.04 1.79 15.79
N LEU A 71 -3.74 2.81 15.29
CA LEU A 71 -3.16 4.10 14.91
C LEU A 71 -2.65 4.88 16.12
N GLU A 72 -3.37 4.90 17.25
CA GLU A 72 -2.94 5.55 18.49
C GLU A 72 -1.64 4.94 19.02
N HIS A 73 -1.50 3.62 18.89
CA HIS A 73 -0.28 2.92 19.27
C HIS A 73 0.89 3.19 18.31
N HIS A 74 0.61 3.26 17.01
CA HIS A 74 1.65 3.43 15.99
C HIS A 74 2.13 4.88 15.85
N ALA A 75 1.25 5.86 16.10
CA ALA A 75 1.57 7.29 16.04
C ALA A 75 1.32 7.97 17.40
N PRO A 76 2.15 7.67 18.42
CA PRO A 76 1.98 8.26 19.74
C PRO A 76 2.07 9.79 19.67
N GLY A 77 1.14 10.46 20.34
CA GLY A 77 1.06 11.93 20.36
C GLY A 77 0.26 12.55 19.21
N ARG A 78 -0.26 11.76 18.27
CA ARG A 78 -1.24 12.25 17.28
C ARG A 78 -2.66 12.10 17.80
N SER A 79 -3.48 13.11 17.56
CA SER A 79 -4.92 13.04 17.82
C SER A 79 -5.61 12.32 16.66
N ILE A 80 -6.42 11.30 16.96
CA ILE A 80 -7.17 10.57 15.93
C ILE A 80 -8.66 10.88 16.10
N LEU A 81 -9.25 11.48 15.06
CA LEU A 81 -10.66 11.83 15.00
C LEU A 81 -11.36 10.97 13.96
N ILE A 82 -12.40 10.24 14.38
CA ILE A 82 -13.24 9.50 13.43
C ILE A 82 -14.12 10.52 12.69
N SER A 83 -13.91 10.68 11.38
CA SER A 83 -14.65 11.62 10.54
C SER A 83 -14.57 11.24 9.07
N ASN A 84 -15.67 11.44 8.34
CA ASN A 84 -15.75 11.25 6.89
C ASN A 84 -15.49 12.56 6.10
N ARG A 85 -15.05 13.61 6.79
CA ARG A 85 -14.72 14.89 6.16
C ARG A 85 -13.37 14.80 5.45
N ASN A 86 -13.22 15.59 4.40
CA ASN A 86 -11.91 15.79 3.79
C ASN A 86 -10.97 16.49 4.78
N PRO A 87 -9.66 16.17 4.72
CA PRO A 87 -8.67 16.86 5.54
C PRO A 87 -8.63 18.34 5.14
N THR A 88 -8.55 19.21 6.14
CA THR A 88 -8.32 20.65 5.99
C THR A 88 -6.99 21.01 6.61
N GLY A 89 -6.09 21.65 5.85
CA GLY A 89 -4.74 21.97 6.31
C GLY A 89 -3.84 20.74 6.38
N PRO A 90 -2.90 20.69 7.35
CA PRO A 90 -1.91 19.62 7.44
C PRO A 90 -2.49 18.28 7.94
N GLN A 91 -3.80 18.05 7.94
CA GLN A 91 -4.37 16.78 8.44
C GLN A 91 -4.03 15.59 7.53
N LEU A 92 -3.78 14.43 8.14
CA LEU A 92 -3.68 13.16 7.42
C LEU A 92 -5.05 12.47 7.42
N ALA A 93 -5.63 12.27 6.25
CA ALA A 93 -6.83 11.44 6.12
C ALA A 93 -6.42 9.98 5.89
N ILE A 94 -6.99 9.07 6.69
CA ILE A 94 -6.85 7.63 6.55
C ILE A 94 -8.25 7.04 6.39
N ARG A 95 -8.45 6.26 5.34
CA ARG A 95 -9.68 5.51 5.08
C ARG A 95 -9.39 4.02 5.11
N LEU A 96 -10.22 3.29 5.85
CA LEU A 96 -10.28 1.84 5.72
C LEU A 96 -11.12 1.48 4.49
N HIS A 97 -10.57 0.66 3.60
CA HIS A 97 -11.31 0.08 2.48
C HIS A 97 -11.38 -1.43 2.64
N VAL A 98 -12.59 -1.98 2.71
CA VAL A 98 -12.81 -3.43 2.81
C VAL A 98 -13.11 -3.97 1.42
N SER A 99 -12.23 -4.85 0.93
CA SER A 99 -12.38 -5.46 -0.39
C SER A 99 -13.16 -6.77 -0.37
N LYS A 100 -13.17 -7.47 0.77
CA LYS A 100 -13.91 -8.72 0.94
C LYS A 100 -14.34 -8.90 2.39
N ALA A 101 -15.58 -9.35 2.60
CA ALA A 101 -16.07 -9.73 3.91
C ALA A 101 -16.99 -10.95 3.83
N SER A 102 -16.88 -11.82 4.82
CA SER A 102 -17.73 -12.97 5.07
C SER A 102 -17.81 -13.23 6.58
N PRO A 103 -18.66 -14.16 7.03
CA PRO A 103 -18.69 -14.54 8.44
C PRO A 103 -17.35 -15.06 8.98
N HIS A 104 -16.43 -15.50 8.11
CA HIS A 104 -15.17 -16.15 8.50
C HIS A 104 -13.92 -15.39 8.06
N ALA A 105 -14.05 -14.39 7.20
CA ALA A 105 -12.91 -13.67 6.67
C ALA A 105 -13.23 -12.20 6.40
N VAL A 106 -12.24 -11.35 6.61
CA VAL A 106 -12.27 -9.95 6.20
C VAL A 106 -10.93 -9.59 5.59
N THR A 107 -10.96 -8.97 4.43
CA THR A 107 -9.79 -8.42 3.72
C THR A 107 -10.01 -6.94 3.53
N GLY A 108 -9.00 -6.15 3.85
CA GLY A 108 -9.04 -4.71 3.61
C GLY A 108 -7.64 -4.14 3.41
N ARG A 109 -7.60 -2.84 3.13
CA ARG A 109 -6.39 -2.04 3.01
C ARG A 109 -6.64 -0.63 3.53
N LEU A 110 -5.56 0.09 3.81
CA LEU A 110 -5.63 1.52 4.12
C LEU A 110 -5.41 2.35 2.86
N GLN A 111 -6.16 3.43 2.73
CA GLN A 111 -5.90 4.51 1.81
C GLN A 111 -5.62 5.78 2.60
N TRP A 112 -4.68 6.60 2.16
CA TRP A 112 -4.38 7.85 2.85
C TRP A 112 -3.95 8.96 1.91
N HIS A 113 -4.15 10.19 2.36
CA HIS A 113 -3.66 11.39 1.70
C HIS A 113 -3.64 12.57 2.66
N THR A 114 -2.89 13.61 2.30
CA THR A 114 -3.01 14.94 2.88
C THR A 114 -3.89 15.82 1.99
N GLU A 115 -4.03 17.11 2.33
CA GLU A 115 -4.71 18.08 1.46
C GLU A 115 -4.05 18.18 0.07
N THR A 116 -2.73 18.09 -0.01
CA THR A 116 -1.97 18.36 -1.24
C THR A 116 -1.43 17.10 -1.92
N SER A 117 -1.51 15.93 -1.29
CA SER A 117 -0.97 14.69 -1.84
C SER A 117 -2.00 13.92 -2.67
N ALA A 118 -1.52 13.15 -3.65
CA ALA A 118 -2.33 12.12 -4.27
C ALA A 118 -2.75 11.06 -3.22
N VAL A 119 -3.86 10.36 -3.50
CA VAL A 119 -4.28 9.21 -2.69
C VAL A 119 -3.27 8.08 -2.84
N GLN A 120 -2.72 7.67 -1.72
CA GLN A 120 -1.85 6.51 -1.59
C GLN A 120 -2.63 5.34 -0.98
N GLN A 121 -2.14 4.12 -1.19
CA GLN A 121 -2.78 2.91 -0.68
C GLN A 121 -1.75 1.89 -0.21
N GLY A 122 -2.13 1.16 0.82
CA GLY A 122 -1.36 0.08 1.41
C GLY A 122 -1.70 -1.28 0.78
N PRO A 123 -0.96 -2.32 1.16
CA PRO A 123 -1.28 -3.69 0.75
C PRO A 123 -2.60 -4.17 1.39
N ASP A 124 -3.21 -5.17 0.77
CA ASP A 124 -4.33 -5.88 1.39
C ASP A 124 -3.82 -6.74 2.56
N ALA A 125 -4.50 -6.67 3.70
CA ALA A 125 -4.34 -7.58 4.82
C ALA A 125 -5.62 -8.39 5.01
N THR A 126 -5.48 -9.67 5.35
CA THR A 126 -6.62 -10.59 5.54
C THR A 126 -6.59 -11.19 6.94
N LEU A 127 -7.73 -11.16 7.61
CA LEU A 127 -8.02 -11.96 8.78
C LEU A 127 -8.99 -13.06 8.36
N ASN A 128 -8.60 -14.32 8.57
CA ASN A 128 -9.39 -15.49 8.21
C ASN A 128 -9.41 -16.47 9.39
N VAL A 129 -10.57 -17.06 9.66
CA VAL A 129 -10.79 -18.03 10.74
C VAL A 129 -11.47 -19.27 10.17
N MET A 130 -11.00 -20.47 10.54
CA MET A 130 -11.54 -21.72 9.97
C MET A 130 -12.78 -22.23 10.72
N ASP A 131 -12.74 -22.27 12.05
CA ASP A 131 -13.72 -23.01 12.86
C ASP A 131 -14.69 -22.10 13.64
N SER A 132 -14.75 -20.81 13.31
CA SER A 132 -15.64 -19.87 14.01
C SER A 132 -16.01 -18.67 13.16
N THR A 133 -17.07 -17.96 13.54
CA THR A 133 -17.39 -16.64 12.98
C THR A 133 -16.42 -15.59 13.52
N LEU A 134 -16.09 -14.59 12.70
CA LEU A 134 -15.34 -13.41 13.12
C LEU A 134 -16.00 -12.75 14.33
N LYS A 135 -15.19 -12.52 15.36
CA LYS A 135 -15.61 -11.82 16.57
C LYS A 135 -14.95 -10.44 16.62
N PRO A 136 -15.62 -9.42 17.16
CA PRO A 136 -15.08 -8.07 17.33
C PRO A 136 -13.62 -8.01 17.84
N ARG A 137 -13.31 -8.82 18.87
CA ARG A 137 -11.97 -8.89 19.48
C ARG A 137 -10.85 -9.37 18.55
N MET A 138 -11.18 -9.91 17.38
CA MET A 138 -10.20 -10.46 16.43
C MET A 138 -9.68 -9.39 15.47
N PHE A 139 -10.42 -8.28 15.31
CA PHE A 139 -10.05 -7.19 14.41
C PHE A 139 -8.73 -6.51 14.80
N ASP A 140 -8.35 -6.56 16.07
CA ASP A 140 -7.04 -6.14 16.58
C ASP A 140 -5.86 -6.69 15.77
N GLN A 141 -5.91 -7.95 15.34
CA GLN A 141 -4.85 -8.54 14.54
C GLN A 141 -4.81 -7.95 13.13
N LEU A 142 -5.98 -7.77 12.52
CA LEU A 142 -6.11 -7.19 11.18
C LEU A 142 -5.63 -5.74 11.18
N THR A 143 -6.09 -4.91 12.11
CA THR A 143 -5.80 -3.48 12.11
C THR A 143 -4.33 -3.20 12.42
N ARG A 144 -3.70 -3.98 13.31
CA ARG A 144 -2.24 -3.93 13.48
C ARG A 144 -1.51 -4.31 12.19
N ALA A 145 -1.93 -5.37 11.50
CA ALA A 145 -1.31 -5.77 10.23
C ALA A 145 -1.46 -4.67 9.16
N LEU A 146 -2.64 -4.04 9.07
CA LEU A 146 -2.89 -2.93 8.16
C LEU A 146 -1.98 -1.72 8.42
N VAL A 147 -1.89 -1.30 9.68
CA VAL A 147 -1.09 -0.13 10.07
C VAL A 147 0.41 -0.40 9.89
N THR A 148 0.88 -1.59 10.27
CA THR A 148 2.32 -1.93 10.20
C THR A 148 2.84 -2.22 8.80
N THR A 149 1.99 -2.70 7.89
CA THR A 149 2.39 -3.00 6.51
C THR A 149 2.11 -1.86 5.52
N SER A 150 1.37 -0.84 5.95
CA SER A 150 1.15 0.37 5.15
C SER A 150 2.28 1.37 5.41
N PRO A 151 2.94 1.93 4.37
CA PRO A 151 3.91 3.00 4.51
C PRO A 151 3.22 4.34 4.82
N LEU A 152 2.59 4.41 6.01
CA LEU A 152 1.88 5.59 6.46
C LEU A 152 2.89 6.71 6.74
N PRO A 153 2.59 7.97 6.36
CA PRO A 153 3.47 9.10 6.57
C PRO A 153 3.38 9.63 8.01
N ILE A 154 3.61 8.74 8.97
CA ILE A 154 3.63 8.98 10.42
C ILE A 154 4.93 8.38 10.98
N PRO A 155 5.58 9.06 11.94
CA PRO A 155 6.88 8.66 12.48
C PRO A 155 6.83 7.38 13.32
#